data_AF-A0A958VL67-F1
#
_entry.id   AF-A0A958VL67-F1
#
_cell.length_a   1.000
_cell.length_b   1.000
_cell.length_c   1.000
_cell.angle_alpha   90.00
_cell.angle_beta   90.00
_cell.angle_gamma   90.00
#
_symmetry.space_group_name_H-M   'P 1'
#
loop_
_entity.id
_entity.type
_entity.pdbx_description
1 polymer ?
#
loop_
_entity_poly.entity_id
_entity_poly.type
_entity_poly.pdbx_seq_one_letter_code
_entity_poly.pdbx_strand_id
1 'polypeptide(L)'
;MTDRSKVVAQIKELAKQEDVEAVIEQLEEKVQEYRRLFEEDKRQKLEAFIADGDKVEDFEMPKTDDDKLFEQLMLAIKDKRKKLLEQKRSTELQNAALKRALLAEFEELLQNDENIGKAFNAFNSIRDRWKKVGHVPAAQYKDLQHEYHKYCERFFYDIQIYKELQQHDLRKNLELKRDLLQRMTKLLEEPSVRETEMLLKAYQVEWDDIGPTFQEDWQQLRDEYFAVVKQLSDKISTHFKSIRDRQKENLQKKLEIIEQAKDILSNLPTFSADWNEATDKMTALQEEWKRVGFATKARNDEVWKEFKAHVQAFYDNRKGFFAVMREQFSEIEKSKKSLIDSINTLLKEIEDNASLNWKDATEMVKKLQVDWKKSGILPRGDEQKFYKKFRAQCDAFFERKAEFFKAIDAQKDAAQKAVDTFIEDVE
;
A
#
# COMPACT_ATOMS: atom_id res chain seq x y z
N MET A 1 -3.42 -26.45 -111.05
CA MET A 1 -3.78 -25.58 -109.90
C MET A 1 -4.10 -24.20 -110.45
N THR A 2 -5.36 -23.80 -110.37
CA THR A 2 -5.81 -22.43 -110.66
C THR A 2 -5.23 -21.46 -109.64
N ASP A 3 -5.09 -20.17 -110.00
CA ASP A 3 -4.58 -19.17 -109.05
C ASP A 3 -5.51 -19.00 -107.83
N ARG A 4 -6.82 -19.23 -108.01
CA ARG A 4 -7.81 -19.35 -106.92
C ARG A 4 -7.47 -20.46 -105.91
N SER A 5 -6.98 -21.61 -106.37
CA SER A 5 -6.60 -22.74 -105.50
C SER A 5 -5.41 -22.41 -104.59
N LYS A 6 -4.45 -21.62 -105.09
CA LYS A 6 -3.27 -21.18 -104.31
C LYS A 6 -3.68 -20.22 -103.19
N VAL A 7 -4.56 -19.26 -103.50
CA VAL A 7 -5.04 -18.27 -102.52
C VAL A 7 -5.88 -18.95 -101.43
N VAL A 8 -6.76 -19.91 -101.79
CA VAL A 8 -7.52 -20.69 -100.79
C VAL A 8 -6.62 -21.51 -99.88
N ALA A 9 -5.54 -22.11 -100.40
CA ALA A 9 -4.56 -22.81 -99.58
C ALA A 9 -3.84 -21.87 -98.59
N GLN A 10 -3.54 -20.63 -99.00
CA GLN A 10 -2.95 -19.61 -98.12
C GLN A 10 -3.95 -19.14 -97.04
N ILE A 11 -5.21 -18.89 -97.39
CA ILE A 11 -6.28 -18.58 -96.42
C ILE A 11 -6.43 -19.72 -95.42
N LYS A 12 -6.41 -20.97 -95.90
CA LYS A 12 -6.49 -22.16 -95.05
C LYS A 12 -5.32 -22.23 -94.06
N GLU A 13 -4.11 -21.89 -94.48
CA GLU A 13 -2.93 -21.91 -93.62
C GLU A 13 -3.00 -20.81 -92.55
N LEU A 14 -3.36 -19.59 -92.94
CA LEU A 14 -3.55 -18.47 -92.01
C LEU A 14 -4.66 -18.76 -90.99
N ALA A 15 -5.76 -19.41 -91.42
CA ALA A 15 -6.87 -19.79 -90.53
C ALA A 15 -6.49 -20.83 -89.44
N LYS A 16 -5.38 -21.57 -89.62
CA LYS A 16 -4.90 -22.52 -88.61
C LYS A 16 -4.31 -21.84 -87.38
N GLN A 17 -3.79 -20.61 -87.50
CA GLN A 17 -3.18 -19.92 -86.37
C GLN A 17 -4.15 -19.76 -85.20
N GLU A 18 -3.71 -20.04 -83.97
CA GLU A 18 -4.57 -19.97 -82.78
C GLU A 18 -5.17 -18.57 -82.60
N ASP A 19 -4.33 -17.54 -82.73
CA ASP A 19 -4.74 -16.13 -82.77
C ASP A 19 -4.93 -15.65 -84.21
N VAL A 20 -6.15 -15.80 -84.71
CA VAL A 20 -6.55 -15.34 -86.05
C VAL A 20 -6.54 -13.81 -86.13
N GLU A 21 -6.64 -13.09 -85.01
CA GLU A 21 -6.61 -11.64 -84.99
C GLU A 21 -5.19 -11.11 -85.26
N ALA A 22 -4.15 -11.83 -84.85
CA ALA A 22 -2.76 -11.48 -85.14
C ALA A 22 -2.39 -11.52 -86.63
N VAL A 23 -3.14 -12.27 -87.44
CA VAL A 23 -2.96 -12.39 -88.90
C VAL A 23 -4.12 -11.82 -89.71
N ILE A 24 -4.93 -10.98 -89.09
CA ILE A 24 -6.16 -10.48 -89.71
C ILE A 24 -5.90 -9.68 -90.99
N GLU A 25 -4.89 -8.83 -91.01
CA GLU A 25 -4.54 -8.01 -92.17
C GLU A 25 -4.12 -8.91 -93.36
N GLN A 26 -3.31 -9.94 -93.08
CA GLN A 26 -2.89 -10.92 -94.08
C GLN A 26 -4.07 -11.76 -94.59
N LEU A 27 -5.00 -12.13 -93.69
CA LEU A 27 -6.23 -12.82 -94.07
C LEU A 27 -7.12 -11.96 -94.95
N GLU A 28 -7.32 -10.68 -94.61
CA GLU A 28 -8.13 -9.75 -95.39
C GLU A 28 -7.54 -9.51 -96.78
N GLU A 29 -6.22 -9.38 -96.89
CA GLU A 29 -5.52 -9.28 -98.17
C GLU A 29 -5.81 -10.52 -99.05
N LYS A 30 -5.65 -11.73 -98.50
CA LYS A 30 -5.90 -12.97 -99.25
C LYS A 30 -7.36 -13.19 -99.58
N VAL A 31 -8.28 -12.76 -98.72
CA VAL A 31 -9.71 -12.79 -99.00
C VAL A 31 -10.08 -11.83 -100.13
N GLN A 32 -9.50 -10.62 -100.16
CA GLN A 32 -9.68 -9.67 -101.26
C GLN A 32 -9.08 -10.22 -102.57
N GLU A 33 -7.89 -10.82 -102.50
CA GLU A 33 -7.23 -11.46 -103.64
C GLU A 33 -8.11 -12.58 -104.23
N TYR A 34 -8.69 -13.43 -103.39
CA TYR A 34 -9.60 -14.50 -103.83
C TYR A 34 -10.85 -13.95 -104.51
N ARG A 35 -11.50 -12.94 -103.89
CA ARG A 35 -12.70 -12.30 -104.43
C ARG A 35 -12.44 -11.64 -105.79
N ARG A 36 -11.28 -10.98 -105.96
CA ARG A 36 -10.89 -10.40 -107.24
C ARG A 36 -10.76 -11.46 -108.33
N LEU A 37 -10.03 -12.55 -108.04
CA LEU A 37 -9.85 -13.66 -108.99
C LEU A 37 -11.19 -14.37 -109.32
N PHE A 38 -12.12 -14.43 -108.36
CA PHE A 38 -13.46 -14.97 -108.59
C PHE A 38 -14.28 -14.12 -109.56
N GLU A 39 -14.29 -12.79 -109.38
CA GLU A 39 -14.99 -11.88 -110.29
C GLU A 39 -14.37 -11.87 -111.69
N GLU A 40 -13.04 -11.99 -111.80
CA GLU A 40 -12.36 -12.12 -113.10
C GLU A 40 -12.75 -13.41 -113.84
N ASP A 41 -12.78 -14.55 -113.16
CA ASP A 41 -13.21 -15.84 -113.74
C ASP A 41 -14.71 -15.82 -114.10
N LYS A 42 -15.55 -15.20 -113.26
CA LYS A 42 -16.97 -15.02 -113.53
C LYS A 42 -17.20 -14.15 -114.77
N ARG A 43 -16.45 -13.05 -114.92
CA ARG A 43 -16.51 -12.18 -116.10
C ARG A 43 -16.13 -12.94 -117.37
N GLN A 44 -15.03 -13.69 -117.36
CA GLN A 44 -14.59 -14.48 -118.51
C GLN A 44 -15.63 -15.54 -118.93
N LYS A 45 -16.22 -16.24 -117.95
CA LYS A 45 -17.27 -17.24 -118.22
C LYS A 45 -18.57 -16.63 -118.69
N LEU A 46 -18.94 -15.46 -118.16
CA LEU A 46 -20.11 -14.72 -118.63
C LEU A 46 -19.90 -14.21 -120.07
N GLU A 47 -18.72 -13.69 -120.39
CA GLU A 47 -18.36 -13.28 -121.77
C GLU A 47 -18.43 -14.46 -122.75
N ALA A 48 -17.93 -15.64 -122.35
CA ALA A 48 -18.04 -16.85 -123.15
C ALA A 48 -19.49 -17.33 -123.32
N PHE A 49 -20.30 -17.27 -122.26
CA PHE A 49 -21.71 -17.66 -122.29
C PHE A 49 -22.57 -16.74 -123.19
N ILE A 50 -22.30 -15.43 -123.17
CA ILE A 50 -22.93 -14.47 -124.08
C ILE A 50 -22.51 -14.73 -125.53
N ALA A 51 -21.25 -15.12 -125.76
CA ALA A 51 -20.74 -15.42 -127.10
C ALA A 51 -21.38 -16.68 -127.74
N ASP A 52 -21.83 -17.63 -126.92
CA ASP A 52 -22.56 -18.83 -127.36
C ASP A 52 -24.06 -18.55 -127.68
N GLY A 53 -24.52 -17.30 -127.49
CA GLY A 53 -25.85 -16.83 -127.88
C GLY A 53 -26.92 -16.92 -126.78
N ASP A 54 -26.52 -17.27 -125.55
CA ASP A 54 -27.40 -17.40 -124.41
C ASP A 54 -27.71 -16.06 -123.73
N LYS A 55 -28.84 -15.96 -123.03
CA LYS A 55 -29.24 -14.74 -122.32
C LYS A 55 -28.50 -14.62 -120.99
N VAL A 56 -28.00 -13.41 -120.68
CA VAL A 56 -27.32 -13.09 -119.41
C VAL A 56 -28.12 -13.52 -118.18
N GLU A 57 -29.44 -13.45 -118.25
CA GLU A 57 -30.38 -13.80 -117.17
C GLU A 57 -30.32 -15.29 -116.79
N ASP A 58 -29.89 -16.15 -117.72
CA ASP A 58 -29.78 -17.60 -117.55
C ASP A 58 -28.37 -18.04 -117.08
N PHE A 59 -27.43 -17.09 -116.93
CA PHE A 59 -26.07 -17.40 -116.49
C PHE A 59 -26.00 -17.66 -114.98
N GLU A 60 -25.75 -18.91 -114.62
CA GLU A 60 -25.35 -19.29 -113.26
C GLU A 60 -23.87 -19.65 -113.21
N MET A 61 -23.13 -18.97 -112.33
CA MET A 61 -21.72 -19.25 -112.13
C MET A 61 -21.52 -20.65 -111.51
N PRO A 62 -20.83 -21.59 -112.18
CA PRO A 62 -20.59 -22.90 -111.62
C PRO A 62 -19.68 -22.80 -110.39
N LYS A 63 -20.17 -23.25 -109.23
CA LYS A 63 -19.37 -23.30 -108.00
C LYS A 63 -18.31 -24.39 -108.09
N THR A 64 -17.04 -24.00 -107.99
CA THR A 64 -15.92 -24.95 -107.90
C THR A 64 -15.76 -25.48 -106.47
N ASP A 65 -14.98 -26.54 -106.28
CA ASP A 65 -14.67 -27.04 -104.94
C ASP A 65 -13.83 -26.05 -104.12
N ASP A 66 -13.02 -25.21 -104.78
CA ASP A 66 -12.30 -24.10 -104.13
C ASP A 66 -13.27 -23.03 -103.60
N ASP A 67 -14.37 -22.76 -104.33
CA ASP A 67 -15.40 -21.80 -103.90
C ASP A 67 -16.14 -22.30 -102.65
N LYS A 68 -16.48 -23.59 -102.61
CA LYS A 68 -17.06 -24.22 -101.43
C LYS A 68 -16.09 -24.21 -100.25
N LEU A 69 -14.81 -24.49 -100.49
CA LEU A 69 -13.78 -24.48 -99.46
C LEU A 69 -13.54 -23.06 -98.92
N PHE A 70 -13.53 -22.05 -99.78
CA PHE A 70 -13.44 -20.65 -99.39
C PHE A 70 -14.64 -20.22 -98.53
N GLU A 71 -15.87 -20.51 -98.94
CA GLU A 71 -17.08 -20.24 -98.15
C GLU A 71 -17.01 -20.89 -96.76
N GLN A 72 -16.58 -22.15 -96.68
CA GLN A 72 -16.38 -22.88 -95.42
C GLN A 72 -15.31 -22.23 -94.53
N LEU A 73 -14.16 -21.85 -95.10
CA LEU A 73 -13.07 -21.19 -94.37
C LEU A 73 -13.50 -19.83 -93.83
N MET A 74 -14.24 -19.03 -94.61
CA MET A 74 -14.75 -17.74 -94.15
C MET A 74 -15.72 -17.86 -92.99
N LEU A 75 -16.61 -18.87 -93.01
CA LEU A 75 -17.47 -19.19 -91.88
C LEU A 75 -16.65 -19.62 -90.66
N ALA A 76 -15.68 -20.53 -90.84
CA ALA A 76 -14.80 -20.99 -89.77
C ALA A 76 -13.96 -19.87 -89.13
N ILE A 77 -13.42 -18.95 -89.95
CA ILE A 77 -12.67 -17.77 -89.51
C ILE A 77 -13.58 -16.82 -88.72
N LYS A 78 -14.79 -16.53 -89.24
CA LYS A 78 -15.78 -15.68 -88.56
C LYS A 78 -16.15 -16.25 -87.19
N ASP A 79 -16.42 -17.55 -87.12
CA ASP A 79 -16.75 -18.23 -85.86
C ASP A 79 -15.56 -18.25 -84.88
N LYS A 80 -14.34 -18.48 -85.38
CA LYS A 80 -13.13 -18.47 -84.56
C LYS A 80 -12.82 -17.08 -84.00
N ARG A 81 -12.97 -16.02 -84.80
CA ARG A 81 -12.85 -14.62 -84.34
C ARG A 81 -13.91 -14.26 -83.31
N LYS A 82 -15.17 -14.66 -83.56
CA LYS A 82 -16.25 -14.46 -82.58
C LYS A 82 -15.92 -15.14 -81.25
N LYS A 83 -15.47 -16.40 -81.27
CA LYS A 83 -15.05 -17.14 -80.07
C LYS A 83 -13.88 -16.46 -79.34
N LEU A 84 -12.86 -15.99 -80.06
CA LEU A 84 -11.69 -15.33 -79.47
C LEU A 84 -12.07 -13.99 -78.81
N LEU A 85 -12.93 -13.21 -79.46
CA LEU A 85 -13.46 -11.96 -78.89
C LEU A 85 -14.32 -12.23 -77.64
N GLU A 86 -15.17 -13.26 -77.68
CA GLU A 86 -16.01 -13.67 -76.55
C GLU A 86 -15.17 -14.21 -75.39
N GLN A 87 -14.12 -14.99 -75.67
CA GLN A 87 -13.14 -15.43 -74.67
C GLN A 87 -12.39 -14.26 -74.05
N LYS A 88 -11.86 -13.33 -74.86
CA LYS A 88 -11.18 -12.12 -74.37
C LYS A 88 -12.10 -11.29 -73.49
N ARG A 89 -13.34 -11.04 -73.94
CA ARG A 89 -14.36 -10.33 -73.16
C ARG A 89 -14.69 -11.06 -71.86
N SER A 90 -14.81 -12.39 -71.90
CA SER A 90 -15.04 -13.20 -70.70
C SER A 90 -13.88 -13.08 -69.70
N THR A 91 -12.64 -13.18 -70.16
CA THR A 91 -11.44 -13.02 -69.32
C THR A 91 -11.34 -11.61 -68.74
N GLU A 92 -11.60 -10.57 -69.55
CA GLU A 92 -11.63 -9.19 -69.07
C GLU A 92 -12.73 -8.97 -68.01
N LEU A 93 -13.92 -9.55 -68.20
CA LEU A 93 -15.00 -9.50 -67.20
C LEU A 93 -14.64 -10.26 -65.91
N GLN A 94 -13.99 -11.42 -66.01
CA GLN A 94 -13.46 -12.17 -64.87
C GLN A 94 -12.40 -11.35 -64.12
N ASN A 95 -11.45 -10.74 -64.84
CA ASN A 95 -10.46 -9.85 -64.27
C ASN A 95 -11.11 -8.65 -63.56
N ALA A 96 -12.15 -8.07 -64.15
CA ALA A 96 -12.90 -6.98 -63.52
C ALA A 96 -13.63 -7.44 -62.24
N ALA A 97 -14.19 -8.65 -62.24
CA ALA A 97 -14.80 -9.25 -61.05
C ALA A 97 -13.74 -9.50 -59.94
N LEU A 98 -12.57 -10.03 -60.30
CA LEU A 98 -11.45 -10.20 -59.36
C LEU A 98 -10.97 -8.87 -58.78
N LYS A 99 -10.83 -7.83 -59.60
CA LYS A 99 -10.48 -6.48 -59.12
C LYS A 99 -11.55 -5.93 -58.18
N ARG A 100 -12.84 -6.09 -58.47
CA ARG A 100 -13.92 -5.70 -57.54
C ARG A 100 -13.86 -6.47 -56.22
N ALA A 101 -13.59 -7.77 -56.25
CA ALA A 101 -13.45 -8.57 -55.03
C ALA A 101 -12.26 -8.10 -54.18
N LEU A 102 -11.13 -7.77 -54.82
CA LEU A 102 -9.97 -7.19 -54.12
C LEU A 102 -10.28 -5.81 -53.53
N LEU A 103 -11.10 -4.98 -54.18
CA LEU A 103 -11.56 -3.71 -53.62
C LEU A 103 -12.44 -3.93 -52.38
N ALA A 104 -13.35 -4.91 -52.42
CA ALA A 104 -14.18 -5.24 -51.26
C ALA A 104 -13.33 -5.76 -50.08
N GLU A 105 -12.33 -6.60 -50.34
CA GLU A 105 -11.37 -7.05 -49.32
C GLU A 105 -10.56 -5.88 -48.75
N PHE A 106 -10.19 -4.91 -49.60
CA PHE A 106 -9.49 -3.70 -49.15
C PHE A 106 -10.41 -2.78 -48.33
N GLU A 107 -11.68 -2.65 -48.72
CA GLU A 107 -12.66 -1.90 -47.93
C GLU A 107 -12.87 -2.51 -46.53
N GLU A 108 -12.95 -3.84 -46.44
CA GLU A 108 -13.02 -4.54 -45.15
C GLU A 108 -11.74 -4.31 -44.31
N LEU A 109 -10.57 -4.30 -44.94
CA LEU A 109 -9.32 -3.95 -44.28
C LEU A 109 -9.34 -2.51 -43.70
N LEU A 110 -9.96 -1.56 -44.40
CA LEU A 110 -10.09 -0.17 -43.94
C LEU A 110 -11.15 0.02 -42.84
N GLN A 111 -12.02 -0.97 -42.62
CA GLN A 111 -13.01 -0.96 -41.54
C GLN A 111 -12.51 -1.67 -40.28
N ASN A 112 -11.50 -2.54 -40.42
CA ASN A 112 -10.95 -3.33 -39.33
C ASN A 112 -9.68 -2.69 -38.77
N ASP A 113 -9.80 -2.03 -37.62
CA ASP A 113 -8.71 -1.30 -36.95
C ASP A 113 -7.65 -2.19 -36.23
N GLU A 114 -7.55 -3.48 -36.58
CA GLU A 114 -6.67 -4.39 -35.86
C GLU A 114 -5.24 -4.40 -36.38
N ASN A 115 -4.29 -4.11 -35.47
CA ASN A 115 -2.84 -4.36 -35.58
C ASN A 115 -2.19 -3.93 -36.92
N ILE A 116 -1.46 -2.81 -36.89
CA ILE A 116 -0.70 -2.26 -38.02
C ILE A 116 0.08 -3.32 -38.82
N GLY A 117 0.74 -4.26 -38.14
CA GLY A 117 1.55 -5.28 -38.80
C GLY A 117 0.72 -6.25 -39.65
N LYS A 118 -0.45 -6.66 -39.15
CA LYS A 118 -1.39 -7.48 -39.92
C LYS A 118 -1.98 -6.68 -41.08
N ALA A 119 -2.31 -5.41 -40.83
CA ALA A 119 -2.87 -4.52 -41.84
C ALA A 119 -1.93 -4.29 -43.02
N PHE A 120 -0.62 -4.11 -42.77
CA PHE A 120 0.39 -3.99 -43.84
C PHE A 120 0.55 -5.27 -44.66
N ASN A 121 0.49 -6.44 -44.04
CA ASN A 121 0.58 -7.71 -44.74
C ASN A 121 -0.62 -7.94 -45.66
N ALA A 122 -1.83 -7.63 -45.18
CA ALA A 122 -3.05 -7.68 -45.97
C ALA A 122 -3.00 -6.69 -47.15
N PHE A 123 -2.61 -5.44 -46.90
CA PHE A 123 -2.40 -4.43 -47.95
C PHE A 123 -1.43 -4.90 -49.03
N ASN A 124 -0.26 -5.44 -48.63
CA ASN A 124 0.73 -5.95 -49.58
C ASN A 124 0.18 -7.12 -50.41
N SER A 125 -0.57 -8.03 -49.78
CA SER A 125 -1.24 -9.14 -50.49
C SER A 125 -2.25 -8.64 -51.52
N ILE A 126 -3.09 -7.67 -51.16
CA ILE A 126 -4.07 -7.05 -52.06
C ILE A 126 -3.36 -6.36 -53.21
N ARG A 127 -2.33 -5.57 -52.93
CA ARG A 127 -1.51 -4.87 -53.94
C ARG A 127 -0.87 -5.85 -54.93
N ASP A 128 -0.29 -6.94 -54.44
CA ASP A 128 0.40 -7.89 -55.29
C ASP A 128 -0.59 -8.71 -56.14
N ARG A 129 -1.77 -9.05 -55.60
CA ARG A 129 -2.86 -9.65 -56.38
C ARG A 129 -3.42 -8.67 -57.40
N TRP A 130 -3.62 -7.40 -57.05
CA TRP A 130 -4.10 -6.36 -57.96
C TRP A 130 -3.21 -6.20 -59.20
N LYS A 131 -1.88 -6.24 -59.01
CA LYS A 131 -0.88 -6.19 -60.09
C LYS A 131 -0.90 -7.42 -60.99
N LYS A 132 -1.21 -8.60 -60.42
CA LYS A 132 -1.26 -9.88 -61.16
C LYS A 132 -2.54 -10.04 -61.99
N VAL A 133 -3.64 -9.39 -61.60
CA VAL A 133 -4.87 -9.43 -62.39
C VAL A 133 -4.65 -8.72 -63.73
N GLY A 134 -4.98 -9.42 -64.81
CA GLY A 134 -4.80 -8.95 -66.18
C GLY A 134 -5.70 -7.77 -66.57
N HIS A 135 -5.77 -7.51 -67.88
CA HIS A 135 -6.57 -6.42 -68.43
C HIS A 135 -8.07 -6.56 -68.11
N VAL A 136 -8.73 -5.42 -67.97
CA VAL A 136 -10.18 -5.28 -67.71
C VAL A 136 -10.81 -4.47 -68.84
N PRO A 137 -12.15 -4.49 -69.00
CA PRO A 137 -12.82 -3.72 -70.04
C PRO A 137 -12.48 -2.24 -69.91
N ALA A 138 -12.17 -1.57 -71.02
CA ALA A 138 -11.74 -0.17 -71.04
C ALA A 138 -12.70 0.77 -70.29
N ALA A 139 -14.01 0.51 -70.40
CA ALA A 139 -15.05 1.27 -69.71
C ALA A 139 -14.96 1.20 -68.17
N GLN A 140 -14.39 0.13 -67.61
CA GLN A 140 -14.31 -0.10 -66.15
C GLN A 140 -12.92 0.20 -65.58
N TYR A 141 -11.89 0.30 -66.44
CA TYR A 141 -10.51 0.49 -66.01
C TYR A 141 -10.32 1.72 -65.14
N LYS A 142 -10.84 2.88 -65.59
CA LYS A 142 -10.66 4.16 -64.90
C LYS A 142 -11.27 4.15 -63.50
N ASP A 143 -12.50 3.64 -63.38
CA ASP A 143 -13.23 3.61 -62.11
C ASP A 143 -12.57 2.66 -61.12
N LEU A 144 -12.23 1.44 -61.56
CA LEU A 144 -11.52 0.47 -60.73
C LEU A 144 -10.17 0.99 -60.25
N GLN A 145 -9.42 1.66 -61.13
CA GLN A 145 -8.13 2.24 -60.79
C GLN A 145 -8.27 3.42 -59.83
N HIS A 146 -9.30 4.26 -59.99
CA HIS A 146 -9.58 5.38 -59.10
C HIS A 146 -9.93 4.90 -57.68
N GLU A 147 -10.85 3.94 -57.55
CA GLU A 147 -11.21 3.37 -56.24
C GLU A 147 -10.02 2.71 -55.54
N TYR A 148 -9.18 1.97 -56.28
CA TYR A 148 -7.97 1.39 -55.72
C TYR A 148 -7.01 2.44 -55.13
N HIS A 149 -6.75 3.53 -55.87
CA HIS A 149 -5.89 4.60 -55.36
C HIS A 149 -6.48 5.29 -54.14
N LYS A 150 -7.78 5.59 -54.17
CA LYS A 150 -8.50 6.17 -53.02
C LYS A 150 -8.36 5.31 -51.77
N TYR A 151 -8.46 3.98 -51.89
CA TYR A 151 -8.25 3.07 -50.76
C TYR A 151 -6.79 3.03 -50.30
N CYS A 152 -5.83 3.12 -51.22
CA CYS A 152 -4.42 3.25 -50.85
C CYS A 152 -4.15 4.54 -50.06
N GLU A 153 -4.65 5.68 -50.53
CA GLU A 153 -4.51 6.97 -49.85
C GLU A 153 -5.13 6.93 -48.46
N ARG A 154 -6.36 6.41 -48.35
CA ARG A 154 -7.04 6.24 -47.07
C ARG A 154 -6.26 5.34 -46.10
N PHE A 155 -5.77 4.19 -46.57
CA PHE A 155 -4.96 3.29 -45.74
C PHE A 155 -3.75 3.99 -45.12
N PHE A 156 -2.97 4.72 -45.93
CA PHE A 156 -1.80 5.43 -45.42
C PHE A 156 -2.16 6.61 -44.52
N TYR A 157 -3.27 7.29 -44.79
CA TYR A 157 -3.81 8.34 -43.92
C TYR A 157 -4.18 7.80 -42.53
N ASP A 158 -4.91 6.68 -42.47
CA ASP A 158 -5.32 6.04 -41.21
C ASP A 158 -4.10 5.54 -40.41
N ILE A 159 -3.11 4.96 -41.08
CA ILE A 159 -1.82 4.58 -40.47
C ILE A 159 -1.06 5.81 -39.92
N GLN A 160 -1.09 6.93 -40.63
CA GLN A 160 -0.44 8.15 -40.20
C GLN A 160 -1.12 8.72 -38.94
N ILE A 161 -2.47 8.77 -38.92
CA ILE A 161 -3.23 9.17 -37.73
C ILE A 161 -2.88 8.27 -36.55
N TYR A 162 -2.86 6.96 -36.74
CA TYR A 162 -2.51 6.03 -35.66
C TYR A 162 -1.11 6.32 -35.09
N LYS A 163 -0.11 6.54 -35.96
CA LYS A 163 1.25 6.88 -35.52
C LYS A 163 1.30 8.20 -34.77
N GLU A 164 0.56 9.20 -35.23
CA GLU A 164 0.48 10.51 -34.58
C GLU A 164 -0.19 10.42 -33.20
N LEU A 165 -1.27 9.62 -33.09
CA LEU A 165 -1.95 9.33 -31.83
C LEU A 165 -1.01 8.58 -30.87
N GLN A 166 -0.35 7.53 -31.33
CA GLN A 166 0.63 6.80 -30.52
C GLN A 166 1.76 7.71 -30.04
N GLN A 167 2.32 8.56 -30.92
CA GLN A 167 3.33 9.53 -30.52
C GLN A 167 2.79 10.55 -29.51
N HIS A 168 1.55 11.01 -29.69
CA HIS A 168 0.89 11.90 -28.74
C HIS A 168 0.73 11.22 -27.37
N ASP A 169 0.31 9.97 -27.32
CA ASP A 169 0.17 9.20 -26.09
C ASP A 169 1.52 9.00 -25.39
N LEU A 170 2.57 8.66 -26.13
CA LEU A 170 3.93 8.57 -25.58
C LEU A 170 4.41 9.92 -25.01
N ARG A 171 4.14 11.03 -25.71
CA ARG A 171 4.42 12.39 -25.21
C ARG A 171 3.64 12.70 -23.94
N LYS A 172 2.35 12.37 -23.89
CA LYS A 172 1.51 12.60 -22.71
C LYS A 172 1.97 11.76 -21.53
N ASN A 173 2.29 10.48 -21.74
CA ASN A 173 2.83 9.61 -20.70
C ASN A 173 4.18 10.11 -20.18
N LEU A 174 5.05 10.64 -21.06
CA LEU A 174 6.30 11.31 -20.65
C LEU A 174 6.03 12.51 -19.73
N GLU A 175 5.11 13.40 -20.12
CA GLU A 175 4.71 14.57 -19.32
C GLU A 175 4.16 14.15 -17.95
N LEU A 176 3.24 13.19 -17.93
CA LEU A 176 2.63 12.67 -16.71
C LEU A 176 3.65 12.02 -15.77
N LYS A 177 4.56 11.18 -16.30
CA LYS A 177 5.63 10.58 -15.49
C LYS A 177 6.58 11.63 -14.91
N ARG A 178 6.91 12.68 -15.67
CA ARG A 178 7.74 13.80 -15.19
C ARG A 178 7.04 14.63 -14.10
N ASP A 179 5.77 14.95 -14.29
CA ASP A 179 4.98 15.65 -13.27
C ASP A 179 4.86 14.82 -11.98
N LEU A 180 4.60 13.51 -12.13
CA LEU A 180 4.54 12.59 -11.01
C LEU A 180 5.87 12.54 -10.24
N LEU A 181 7.01 12.46 -10.94
CA LEU A 181 8.34 12.54 -10.31
C LEU A 181 8.55 13.86 -9.56
N GLN A 182 8.10 14.98 -10.11
CA GLN A 182 8.17 16.27 -9.45
C GLN A 182 7.32 16.29 -8.16
N ARG A 183 6.10 15.75 -8.21
CA ARG A 183 5.22 15.59 -7.03
C ARG A 183 5.84 14.66 -5.97
N MET A 184 6.43 13.53 -6.38
CA MET A 184 7.13 12.62 -5.48
C MET A 184 8.36 13.27 -4.84
N THR A 185 9.10 14.08 -5.60
CA THR A 185 10.28 14.79 -5.08
C THR A 185 9.89 15.83 -4.03
N LYS A 186 8.81 16.60 -4.26
CA LYS A 186 8.26 17.53 -3.27
C LYS A 186 7.86 16.84 -1.95
N LEU A 187 7.47 15.58 -2.02
CA LEU A 187 7.12 14.78 -0.84
C LEU A 187 8.31 14.53 0.10
N LEU A 188 9.55 14.74 -0.37
CA LEU A 188 10.74 14.72 0.50
C LEU A 188 10.72 15.85 1.52
N GLU A 189 10.12 16.99 1.19
CA GLU A 189 9.99 18.17 2.06
C GLU A 189 8.77 18.09 3.00
N GLU A 190 7.84 17.16 2.74
CA GLU A 190 6.62 17.00 3.53
C GLU A 190 6.94 16.62 5.00
N PRO A 191 6.54 17.43 6.00
CA PRO A 191 6.81 17.12 7.41
C PRO A 191 6.05 15.89 7.92
N SER A 192 4.84 15.63 7.41
CA SER A 192 4.02 14.51 7.87
C SER A 192 4.45 13.20 7.24
N VAL A 193 5.12 12.34 8.02
CA VAL A 193 5.55 10.99 7.56
C VAL A 193 4.36 10.11 7.19
N ARG A 194 3.21 10.29 7.83
CA ARG A 194 1.98 9.53 7.48
C ARG A 194 1.42 9.96 6.13
N GLU A 195 1.39 11.26 5.85
CA GLU A 195 0.98 11.77 4.54
C GLU A 195 1.98 11.36 3.46
N THR A 196 3.28 11.40 3.78
CA THR A 196 4.34 10.88 2.91
C THR A 196 4.09 9.40 2.56
N GLU A 197 3.77 8.55 3.54
CA GLU A 197 3.48 7.13 3.32
C GLU A 197 2.23 6.91 2.45
N MET A 198 1.15 7.64 2.73
CA MET A 198 -0.11 7.53 1.99
C MET A 198 0.05 7.97 0.53
N LEU A 199 0.65 9.15 0.32
CA LEU A 199 0.85 9.71 -1.02
C LEU A 199 1.87 8.91 -1.83
N LEU A 200 2.93 8.38 -1.19
CA LEU A 200 3.86 7.47 -1.87
C LEU A 200 3.13 6.27 -2.47
N LYS A 201 2.24 5.60 -1.72
CA LYS A 201 1.45 4.47 -2.24
C LYS A 201 0.54 4.90 -3.41
N ALA A 202 -0.12 6.05 -3.29
CA ALA A 202 -0.97 6.57 -4.37
C ALA A 202 -0.16 6.86 -5.65
N TYR A 203 1.01 7.49 -5.51
CA TYR A 203 1.90 7.79 -6.63
C TYR A 203 2.54 6.56 -7.26
N GLN A 204 2.77 5.48 -6.49
CA GLN A 204 3.21 4.21 -7.06
C GLN A 204 2.15 3.57 -7.96
N VAL A 205 0.88 3.62 -7.55
CA VAL A 205 -0.24 3.17 -8.39
C VAL A 205 -0.36 4.04 -9.64
N GLU A 206 -0.30 5.37 -9.49
CA GLU A 206 -0.33 6.29 -10.63
C GLU A 206 0.83 6.04 -11.61
N TRP A 207 2.03 5.73 -11.11
CA TRP A 207 3.19 5.40 -11.94
C TRP A 207 2.96 4.16 -12.81
N ASP A 208 2.35 3.12 -12.24
CA ASP A 208 2.04 1.86 -12.90
C ASP A 208 0.86 2.01 -13.88
N ASP A 209 -0.11 2.87 -13.57
CA ASP A 209 -1.25 3.19 -14.44
C ASP A 209 -0.85 4.04 -15.66
N ILE A 210 0.18 4.88 -15.53
CA ILE A 210 0.72 5.61 -16.68
C ILE A 210 1.44 4.64 -17.61
N GLY A 211 0.92 4.53 -18.83
CA GLY A 211 1.43 3.68 -19.89
C GLY A 211 2.87 3.95 -20.34
N PRO A 212 3.33 3.27 -21.41
CA PRO A 212 4.71 3.39 -21.88
C PRO A 212 5.02 4.81 -22.38
N THR A 213 6.31 5.15 -22.37
CA THR A 213 6.87 6.40 -22.92
C THR A 213 7.98 6.08 -23.92
N PHE A 214 8.65 7.10 -24.46
CA PHE A 214 9.78 6.93 -25.35
C PHE A 214 10.89 6.09 -24.70
N GLN A 215 11.46 5.18 -25.51
CA GLN A 215 12.51 4.26 -25.05
C GLN A 215 13.76 4.99 -24.54
N GLU A 216 14.09 6.13 -25.14
CA GLU A 216 15.23 6.98 -24.77
C GLU A 216 15.06 7.65 -23.39
N ASP A 217 13.86 8.09 -23.04
CA ASP A 217 13.57 8.70 -21.74
C ASP A 217 13.32 7.67 -20.63
N TRP A 218 12.85 6.47 -20.99
CA TRP A 218 12.37 5.48 -20.03
C TRP A 218 13.41 5.12 -18.97
N GLN A 219 14.65 4.84 -19.38
CA GLN A 219 15.69 4.42 -18.46
C GLN A 219 15.97 5.50 -17.41
N GLN A 220 16.08 6.76 -17.84
CA GLN A 220 16.31 7.89 -16.94
C GLN A 220 15.14 8.08 -15.97
N LEU A 221 13.90 8.13 -16.47
CA LEU A 221 12.71 8.29 -15.63
C LEU A 221 12.58 7.16 -14.61
N ARG A 222 12.87 5.92 -15.02
CA ARG A 222 12.82 4.75 -14.16
C ARG A 222 13.84 4.86 -13.02
N ASP A 223 15.07 5.27 -13.34
CA ASP A 223 16.13 5.39 -12.34
C ASP A 223 15.85 6.53 -11.36
N GLU A 224 15.34 7.68 -11.85
CA GLU A 224 14.86 8.78 -11.01
C GLU A 224 13.69 8.36 -10.09
N TYR A 225 12.71 7.61 -10.62
CA TYR A 225 11.60 7.06 -9.86
C TYR A 225 12.08 6.19 -8.70
N PHE A 226 12.91 5.19 -8.98
CA PHE A 226 13.41 4.30 -7.94
C PHE A 226 14.29 5.03 -6.93
N ALA A 227 15.06 6.05 -7.36
CA ALA A 227 15.85 6.87 -6.45
C ALA A 227 14.96 7.66 -5.47
N VAL A 228 13.89 8.30 -5.96
CA VAL A 228 12.96 9.05 -5.10
C VAL A 228 12.15 8.12 -4.19
N VAL A 229 11.64 7.00 -4.72
CA VAL A 229 10.93 5.97 -3.92
C VAL A 229 11.82 5.45 -2.79
N LYS A 230 13.09 5.18 -3.07
CA LYS A 230 14.06 4.74 -2.06
C LYS A 230 14.23 5.80 -0.96
N GLN A 231 14.46 7.06 -1.32
CA GLN A 231 14.62 8.15 -0.36
C GLN A 231 13.40 8.33 0.54
N LEU A 232 12.19 8.30 -0.04
CA LEU A 232 10.94 8.40 0.71
C LEU A 232 10.75 7.19 1.65
N SER A 233 11.04 5.99 1.17
CA SER A 233 10.96 4.76 1.96
C SER A 233 11.96 4.78 3.13
N ASP A 234 13.19 5.24 2.90
CA ASP A 234 14.22 5.37 3.92
C ASP A 234 13.81 6.40 4.99
N LYS A 235 13.23 7.54 4.60
CA LYS A 235 12.66 8.55 5.51
C LYS A 235 11.57 7.94 6.40
N ILE A 236 10.61 7.24 5.79
CA ILE A 236 9.51 6.57 6.50
C ILE A 236 10.04 5.52 7.47
N SER A 237 10.91 4.64 6.99
CA SER A 237 11.52 3.56 7.78
C SER A 237 12.30 4.12 8.98
N THR A 238 13.11 5.16 8.76
CA THR A 238 13.90 5.82 9.81
C THR A 238 13.02 6.45 10.88
N HIS A 239 11.92 7.09 10.50
CA HIS A 239 10.98 7.68 11.45
C HIS A 239 10.33 6.60 12.34
N PHE A 240 9.80 5.53 11.75
CA PHE A 240 9.18 4.46 12.53
C PHE A 240 10.18 3.65 13.35
N LYS A 241 11.41 3.50 12.86
CA LYS A 241 12.50 2.89 13.63
C LYS A 241 12.85 3.74 14.86
N SER A 242 13.00 5.05 14.72
CA SER A 242 13.31 5.93 15.86
C SER A 242 12.20 5.95 16.92
N ILE A 243 10.93 5.91 16.50
CA ILE A 243 9.80 5.76 17.44
C ILE A 243 9.90 4.43 18.21
N ARG A 244 10.17 3.33 17.51
CA ARG A 244 10.29 2.00 18.10
C ARG A 244 11.45 1.92 19.07
N ASP A 245 12.61 2.48 18.69
CA ASP A 245 13.81 2.50 19.52
C ASP A 245 13.58 3.34 20.78
N ARG A 246 12.95 4.52 20.65
CA ARG A 246 12.56 5.35 21.81
C ARG A 246 11.56 4.64 22.73
N GLN A 247 10.58 3.93 22.18
CA GLN A 247 9.63 3.14 22.98
C GLN A 247 10.32 1.99 23.72
N LYS A 248 11.32 1.36 23.10
CA LYS A 248 12.14 0.31 23.72
C LYS A 248 13.01 0.87 24.85
N GLU A 249 13.66 2.01 24.63
CA GLU A 249 14.43 2.71 25.67
C GLU A 249 13.54 3.15 26.83
N ASN A 250 12.36 3.72 26.55
CA ASN A 250 11.39 4.09 27.59
C ASN A 250 10.92 2.87 28.39
N LEU A 251 10.68 1.73 27.74
CA LEU A 251 10.33 0.49 28.43
C LEU A 251 11.45 0.04 29.38
N GLN A 252 12.69 0.06 28.91
CA GLN A 252 13.85 -0.32 29.72
C GLN A 252 13.99 0.57 30.97
N LYS A 253 13.90 1.89 30.81
CA LYS A 253 13.92 2.84 31.95
C LYS A 253 12.78 2.58 32.94
N LYS A 254 11.58 2.27 32.45
CA LYS A 254 10.45 1.94 33.33
C LYS A 254 10.66 0.64 34.10
N LEU A 255 11.29 -0.36 33.50
CA LEU A 255 11.66 -1.61 34.18
C LEU A 255 12.73 -1.35 35.26
N GLU A 256 13.73 -0.52 34.97
CA GLU A 256 14.75 -0.11 35.95
C GLU A 256 14.14 0.63 37.14
N ILE A 257 13.16 1.52 36.91
CA ILE A 257 12.41 2.19 38.00
C ILE A 257 11.63 1.19 38.84
N ILE A 258 11.03 0.17 38.22
CA ILE A 258 10.33 -0.90 38.94
C ILE A 258 11.31 -1.69 39.81
N GLU A 259 12.48 -2.07 39.29
CA GLU A 259 13.49 -2.79 40.06
C GLU A 259 14.01 -1.95 41.24
N GLN A 260 14.21 -0.64 41.06
CA GLN A 260 14.54 0.27 42.16
C GLN A 260 13.41 0.35 43.20
N ALA A 261 12.14 0.36 42.78
CA ALA A 261 11.01 0.33 43.70
C ALA A 261 10.92 -1.00 44.47
N LYS A 262 11.25 -2.13 43.83
CA LYS A 262 11.34 -3.45 44.46
C LYS A 262 12.48 -3.52 45.47
N ASP A 263 13.63 -2.90 45.18
CA ASP A 263 14.75 -2.83 46.11
C ASP A 263 14.37 -2.06 47.38
N ILE A 264 13.70 -0.90 47.24
CA ILE A 264 13.16 -0.14 48.38
C ILE A 264 12.18 -0.98 49.21
N LEU A 265 11.33 -1.79 48.56
CA LEU A 265 10.40 -2.69 49.25
C LEU A 265 11.07 -3.88 49.93
N SER A 266 12.20 -4.32 49.42
CA SER A 266 12.97 -5.42 50.01
C SER A 266 13.77 -4.93 51.22
N ASN A 267 14.12 -3.64 51.23
CA ASN A 267 14.93 -2.99 52.25
C ASN A 267 14.11 -1.97 53.07
N LEU A 268 12.94 -2.38 53.56
CA LEU A 268 12.07 -1.48 54.33
C LEU A 268 12.73 -1.04 55.65
N PRO A 269 12.64 0.26 56.01
CA PRO A 269 13.25 0.75 57.24
C PRO A 269 12.64 0.15 58.50
N THR A 270 13.50 -0.19 59.46
CA THR A 270 13.09 -0.68 60.79
C THR A 270 13.03 0.44 61.84
N PHE A 271 13.70 1.57 61.59
CA PHE A 271 13.70 2.73 62.49
C PHE A 271 12.91 3.90 61.91
N SER A 272 12.25 4.67 62.78
CA SER A 272 11.43 5.82 62.38
C SER A 272 12.22 6.88 61.59
N ALA A 273 13.51 7.06 61.89
CA ALA A 273 14.32 8.12 61.29
C ALA A 273 14.54 7.91 59.79
N ASP A 274 14.64 6.64 59.37
CA ASP A 274 15.05 6.24 58.02
C ASP A 274 13.86 6.23 57.03
N TRP A 275 12.61 6.28 57.53
CA TRP A 275 11.40 6.31 56.70
C TRP A 275 11.26 7.56 55.84
N ASN A 276 11.86 8.68 56.26
CA ASN A 276 11.87 9.91 55.47
C ASN A 276 12.72 9.72 54.20
N GLU A 277 13.94 9.21 54.35
CA GLU A 277 14.83 8.95 53.21
C GLU A 277 14.22 7.93 52.23
N ALA A 278 13.64 6.84 52.74
CA ALA A 278 12.96 5.86 51.89
C ALA A 278 11.75 6.47 51.15
N THR A 279 11.02 7.38 51.80
CA THR A 279 9.90 8.10 51.17
C THR A 279 10.40 9.03 50.07
N ASP A 280 11.50 9.75 50.29
CA ASP A 280 12.08 10.66 49.31
C ASP A 280 12.57 9.89 48.08
N LYS A 281 13.23 8.75 48.27
CA LYS A 281 13.62 7.84 47.18
C LYS A 281 12.40 7.34 46.39
N MET A 282 11.36 6.85 47.07
CA MET A 282 10.13 6.40 46.40
C MET A 282 9.40 7.53 45.66
N THR A 283 9.47 8.76 46.18
CA THR A 283 8.88 9.94 45.54
C THR A 283 9.67 10.32 44.28
N ALA A 284 11.01 10.30 44.35
CA ALA A 284 11.87 10.54 43.20
C ALA A 284 11.61 9.54 42.05
N LEU A 285 11.42 8.25 42.36
CA LEU A 285 11.05 7.25 41.36
C LEU A 285 9.71 7.54 40.67
N GLN A 286 8.71 8.03 41.42
CA GLN A 286 7.42 8.43 40.85
C GLN A 286 7.55 9.66 39.93
N GLU A 287 8.45 10.58 40.25
CA GLU A 287 8.74 11.73 39.38
C GLU A 287 9.50 11.31 38.12
N GLU A 288 10.49 10.44 38.24
CA GLU A 288 11.23 9.88 37.12
C GLU A 288 10.29 9.13 36.18
N TRP A 289 9.41 8.29 36.73
CA TRP A 289 8.40 7.56 35.96
C TRP A 289 7.53 8.49 35.10
N LYS A 290 7.10 9.63 35.63
CA LYS A 290 6.28 10.62 34.91
C LYS A 290 7.05 11.31 33.78
N ARG A 291 8.38 11.43 33.91
CA ARG A 291 9.25 12.02 32.89
C ARG A 291 9.58 11.03 31.77
N VAL A 292 9.59 9.73 32.04
CA VAL A 292 9.79 8.70 31.03
C VAL A 292 8.59 8.65 30.09
N GLY A 293 8.85 8.74 28.79
CA GLY A 293 7.81 8.68 27.76
C GLY A 293 7.09 7.33 27.71
N PHE A 294 6.11 7.21 26.81
CA PHE A 294 5.36 5.98 26.65
C PHE A 294 6.20 4.86 26.01
N ALA A 295 5.99 3.63 26.46
CA ALA A 295 6.42 2.41 25.78
C ALA A 295 5.38 2.00 24.72
N THR A 296 5.43 0.77 24.20
CA THR A 296 4.35 0.23 23.37
C THR A 296 3.05 0.11 24.17
N LYS A 297 1.89 0.27 23.52
CA LYS A 297 0.57 0.26 24.18
C LYS A 297 0.37 -0.96 25.08
N ALA A 298 0.72 -2.15 24.58
CA ALA A 298 0.56 -3.41 25.32
C ALA A 298 1.42 -3.47 26.59
N ARG A 299 2.67 -3.00 26.55
CA ARG A 299 3.59 -3.05 27.71
C ARG A 299 3.37 -1.92 28.70
N ASN A 300 2.88 -0.77 28.23
CA ASN A 300 2.73 0.41 29.08
C ASN A 300 1.74 0.18 30.22
N ASP A 301 0.64 -0.55 29.98
CA ASP A 301 -0.39 -0.84 30.99
C ASP A 301 0.09 -1.86 32.02
N GLU A 302 0.80 -2.91 31.57
CA GLU A 302 1.41 -3.94 32.41
C GLU A 302 2.40 -3.32 33.40
N VAL A 303 3.35 -2.56 32.86
CA VAL A 303 4.45 -1.93 33.61
C VAL A 303 3.88 -0.86 34.56
N TRP A 304 2.86 -0.10 34.15
CA TRP A 304 2.18 0.85 35.07
C TRP A 304 1.49 0.16 36.24
N LYS A 305 0.79 -0.96 35.98
CA LYS A 305 0.12 -1.72 37.04
C LYS A 305 1.12 -2.26 38.06
N GLU A 306 2.25 -2.80 37.60
CA GLU A 306 3.32 -3.30 38.46
C GLU A 306 3.95 -2.19 39.29
N PHE A 307 4.37 -1.09 38.66
CA PHE A 307 4.94 0.06 39.38
C PHE A 307 3.98 0.61 40.44
N LYS A 308 2.70 0.81 40.08
CA LYS A 308 1.68 1.29 41.03
C LYS A 308 1.49 0.33 42.21
N ALA A 309 1.52 -0.98 41.97
CA ALA A 309 1.41 -1.96 43.04
C ALA A 309 2.57 -1.87 44.03
N HIS A 310 3.81 -1.66 43.54
CA HIS A 310 4.98 -1.49 44.40
C HIS A 310 4.92 -0.18 45.20
N VAL A 311 4.54 0.93 44.57
CA VAL A 311 4.35 2.21 45.26
C VAL A 311 3.27 2.10 46.34
N GLN A 312 2.14 1.44 46.04
CA GLN A 312 1.07 1.22 47.00
C GLN A 312 1.55 0.37 48.18
N ALA A 313 2.23 -0.74 47.91
CA ALA A 313 2.79 -1.61 48.94
C ALA A 313 3.75 -0.84 49.87
N PHE A 314 4.56 0.08 49.34
CA PHE A 314 5.49 0.87 50.15
C PHE A 314 4.74 1.77 51.15
N TYR A 315 3.73 2.51 50.68
CA TYR A 315 2.96 3.39 51.56
C TYR A 315 2.09 2.63 52.55
N ASP A 316 1.59 1.44 52.19
CA ASP A 316 0.87 0.57 53.10
C ASP A 316 1.78 0.04 54.22
N ASN A 317 3.01 -0.38 53.89
CA ASN A 317 4.02 -0.77 54.88
C ASN A 317 4.39 0.39 55.79
N ARG A 318 4.61 1.60 55.24
CA ARG A 318 4.88 2.80 56.03
C ARG A 318 3.75 3.09 57.00
N LYS A 319 2.51 3.07 56.51
CA LYS A 319 1.30 3.29 57.33
C LYS A 319 1.20 2.25 58.45
N GLY A 320 1.47 0.97 58.13
CA GLY A 320 1.50 -0.13 59.09
C GLY A 320 2.55 0.07 60.19
N PHE A 321 3.79 0.38 59.80
CA PHE A 321 4.89 0.64 60.73
C PHE A 321 4.55 1.73 61.76
N PHE A 322 4.07 2.89 61.29
CA PHE A 322 3.69 3.98 62.18
C PHE A 322 2.41 3.71 62.97
N ALA A 323 1.52 2.84 62.49
CA ALA A 323 0.37 2.39 63.28
C ALA A 323 0.81 1.52 64.47
N VAL A 324 1.70 0.55 64.24
CA VAL A 324 2.26 -0.31 65.30
C VAL A 324 3.02 0.54 66.32
N MET A 325 3.85 1.49 65.88
CA MET A 325 4.59 2.37 66.76
C MET A 325 3.67 3.24 67.63
N ARG A 326 2.58 3.77 67.07
CA ARG A 326 1.58 4.53 67.84
C ARG A 326 0.89 3.66 68.88
N GLU A 327 0.53 2.42 68.54
CA GLU A 327 -0.09 1.49 69.49
C GLU A 327 0.87 1.17 70.64
N GLN A 328 2.14 0.87 70.33
CA GLN A 328 3.19 0.65 71.34
C GLN A 328 3.34 1.84 72.28
N PHE A 329 3.39 3.07 71.75
CA PHE A 329 3.44 4.27 72.59
C PHE A 329 2.17 4.46 73.40
N SER A 330 0.98 4.17 72.86
CA SER A 330 -0.28 4.25 73.61
C SER A 330 -0.31 3.27 74.79
N GLU A 331 0.17 2.04 74.60
CA GLU A 331 0.27 1.04 75.68
C GLU A 331 1.28 1.46 76.76
N ILE A 332 2.43 2.03 76.37
CA ILE A 332 3.41 2.60 77.29
C ILE A 332 2.79 3.78 78.06
N GLU A 333 2.05 4.68 77.39
CA GLU A 333 1.34 5.79 78.03
C GLU A 333 0.30 5.30 79.05
N LYS A 334 -0.52 4.30 78.69
CA LYS A 334 -1.50 3.69 79.60
C LYS A 334 -0.81 3.07 80.81
N SER A 335 0.27 2.31 80.61
CA SER A 335 1.06 1.73 81.70
C SER A 335 1.62 2.80 82.63
N LYS A 336 2.27 3.83 82.09
CA LYS A 336 2.81 4.95 82.88
C LYS A 336 1.72 5.69 83.64
N LYS A 337 0.56 5.93 83.01
CA LYS A 337 -0.60 6.54 83.67
C LYS A 337 -1.12 5.69 84.83
N SER A 338 -1.29 4.38 84.61
CA SER A 338 -1.74 3.45 85.66
C SER A 338 -0.79 3.41 86.87
N LEU A 339 0.53 3.50 86.65
CA LEU A 339 1.51 3.57 87.73
C LEU A 339 1.38 4.86 88.53
N ILE A 340 1.17 6.00 87.87
CA ILE A 340 0.90 7.29 88.54
C ILE A 340 -0.40 7.21 89.35
N ASP A 341 -1.47 6.69 88.75
CA ASP A 341 -2.78 6.57 89.39
C ASP A 341 -2.73 5.61 90.60
N SER A 342 -1.89 4.57 90.56
CA SER A 342 -1.65 3.68 91.69
C SER A 342 -1.00 4.41 92.88
N ILE A 343 -0.02 5.29 92.63
CA ILE A 343 0.59 6.12 93.69
C ILE A 343 -0.43 7.12 94.23
N ASN A 344 -1.23 7.75 93.36
CA ASN A 344 -2.30 8.67 93.78
C ASN A 344 -3.33 7.97 94.69
N THR A 345 -3.69 6.73 94.37
CA THR A 345 -4.64 5.94 95.17
C THR A 345 -4.04 5.63 96.55
N LEU A 346 -2.78 5.20 96.60
CA LEU A 346 -2.06 4.97 97.86
C LEU A 346 -1.97 6.24 98.72
N LEU A 347 -1.69 7.39 98.11
CA LEU A 347 -1.66 8.68 98.79
C LEU A 347 -3.02 9.01 99.42
N LYS A 348 -4.11 8.78 98.68
CA LYS A 348 -5.46 9.01 99.18
C LYS A 348 -5.85 8.05 100.31
N GLU A 349 -5.51 6.77 100.19
CA GLU A 349 -5.74 5.79 101.26
C GLU A 349 -5.02 6.16 102.56
N ILE A 350 -3.83 6.77 102.45
CA ILE A 350 -3.07 7.30 103.60
C ILE A 350 -3.76 8.52 104.21
N GLU A 351 -4.40 9.38 103.41
CA GLU A 351 -5.18 10.50 103.92
C GLU A 351 -6.44 10.04 104.65
N ASP A 352 -7.12 9.02 104.12
CA ASP A 352 -8.40 8.54 104.64
C ASP A 352 -8.26 7.58 105.84
N ASN A 353 -7.10 6.92 106.02
CA ASN A 353 -6.90 5.92 107.07
C ASN A 353 -5.61 6.16 107.88
N ALA A 354 -5.78 6.67 109.11
CA ALA A 354 -4.69 6.96 110.04
C ALA A 354 -3.91 5.73 110.56
N SER A 355 -4.37 4.49 110.30
CA SER A 355 -3.74 3.24 110.78
C SER A 355 -2.97 2.47 109.69
N LEU A 356 -2.61 3.12 108.59
CA LEU A 356 -2.01 2.44 107.44
C LEU A 356 -0.59 1.88 107.75
N ASN A 357 -0.30 0.66 107.28
CA ASN A 357 1.02 0.05 107.43
C ASN A 357 2.02 0.70 106.46
N TRP A 358 2.78 1.68 106.97
CA TRP A 358 3.81 2.39 106.22
C TRP A 358 4.91 1.51 105.64
N LYS A 359 5.16 0.33 106.23
CA LYS A 359 6.14 -0.63 105.70
C LYS A 359 5.66 -1.17 104.36
N ASP A 360 4.44 -1.69 104.33
CA ASP A 360 3.83 -2.29 103.13
C ASP A 360 3.63 -1.24 102.03
N ALA A 361 3.15 -0.04 102.39
CA ALA A 361 3.00 1.07 101.46
C ALA A 361 4.35 1.51 100.83
N THR A 362 5.43 1.52 101.62
CA THR A 362 6.77 1.83 101.13
C THR A 362 7.27 0.78 100.15
N GLU A 363 7.04 -0.50 100.44
CA GLU A 363 7.40 -1.60 99.54
C GLU A 363 6.62 -1.52 98.22
N MET A 364 5.34 -1.15 98.28
CA MET A 364 4.50 -0.96 97.10
C MET A 364 4.99 0.21 96.23
N VAL A 365 5.32 1.36 96.81
CA VAL A 365 5.90 2.50 96.06
C VAL A 365 7.26 2.14 95.45
N LYS A 366 8.13 1.43 96.17
CA LYS A 366 9.39 0.92 95.61
C LYS A 366 9.16 -0.02 94.43
N LYS A 367 8.16 -0.90 94.51
CA LYS A 367 7.76 -1.78 93.40
C LYS A 367 7.28 -0.97 92.19
N LEU A 368 6.42 0.03 92.40
CA LEU A 368 5.96 0.93 91.34
C LEU A 368 7.10 1.70 90.66
N GLN A 369 8.15 2.09 91.39
CA GLN A 369 9.36 2.69 90.81
C GLN A 369 10.17 1.71 89.96
N VAL A 370 10.19 0.42 90.31
CA VAL A 370 10.80 -0.63 89.48
C VAL A 370 9.97 -0.86 88.23
N ASP A 371 8.65 -0.94 88.36
CA ASP A 371 7.73 -1.16 87.24
C ASP A 371 7.74 0.05 86.29
N TRP A 372 7.92 1.28 86.78
CA TRP A 372 8.14 2.47 85.96
C TRP A 372 9.32 2.31 85.01
N LYS A 373 10.47 1.83 85.52
CA LYS A 373 11.67 1.61 84.70
C LYS A 373 11.45 0.53 83.64
N LYS A 374 10.51 -0.40 83.87
CA LYS A 374 10.15 -1.49 82.94
C LYS A 374 9.02 -1.12 81.98
N SER A 375 8.28 -0.04 82.24
CA SER A 375 7.10 0.38 81.46
C SER A 375 7.40 0.82 80.01
N GLY A 376 8.68 0.88 79.62
CA GLY A 376 9.12 1.37 78.31
C GLY A 376 9.42 2.87 78.32
N ILE A 377 9.81 3.38 77.15
CA ILE A 377 10.24 4.76 76.94
C ILE A 377 9.35 5.39 75.87
N LEU A 378 8.80 6.57 76.17
CA LEU A 378 8.06 7.38 75.22
C LEU A 378 8.98 8.32 74.44
N PRO A 379 8.48 8.94 73.35
CA PRO A 379 9.17 10.06 72.72
C PRO A 379 9.58 11.11 73.75
N ARG A 380 10.75 11.72 73.56
CA ARG A 380 11.44 12.57 74.56
C ARG A 380 10.52 13.61 75.23
N GLY A 381 9.61 14.22 74.46
CA GLY A 381 8.67 15.21 74.97
C GLY A 381 7.66 14.65 75.96
N ASP A 382 7.06 13.49 75.66
CA ASP A 382 6.03 12.89 76.50
C ASP A 382 6.64 12.11 77.67
N GLU A 383 7.78 11.43 77.46
CA GLU A 383 8.52 10.77 78.54
C GLU A 383 8.85 11.76 79.67
N GLN A 384 9.30 12.96 79.32
CA GLN A 384 9.64 13.98 80.32
C GLN A 384 8.41 14.46 81.11
N LYS A 385 7.25 14.59 80.46
CA LYS A 385 6.00 14.99 81.14
C LYS A 385 5.55 13.91 82.12
N PHE A 386 5.53 12.65 81.67
CA PHE A 386 5.13 11.51 82.48
C PHE A 386 6.08 11.30 83.67
N TYR A 387 7.39 11.39 83.44
CA TYR A 387 8.40 11.27 84.50
C TYR A 387 8.27 12.36 85.58
N LYS A 388 8.06 13.63 85.19
CA LYS A 388 7.85 14.71 86.15
C LYS A 388 6.64 14.46 87.06
N LYS A 389 5.51 14.01 86.48
CA LYS A 389 4.31 13.69 87.26
C LYS A 389 4.54 12.52 88.20
N PHE A 390 5.10 11.42 87.70
CA PHE A 390 5.40 10.24 88.51
C PHE A 390 6.35 10.55 89.67
N ARG A 391 7.39 11.34 89.40
CA ARG A 391 8.35 11.74 90.42
C ARG A 391 7.69 12.60 91.50
N ALA A 392 6.88 13.58 91.11
CA ALA A 392 6.15 14.41 92.06
C ALA A 392 5.24 13.58 92.99
N GLN A 393 4.56 12.55 92.48
CA GLN A 393 3.72 11.67 93.32
C GLN A 393 4.56 10.78 94.25
N CYS A 394 5.72 10.28 93.79
CA CYS A 394 6.66 9.60 94.67
C CYS A 394 7.15 10.51 95.79
N ASP A 395 7.54 11.74 95.45
CA ASP A 395 8.06 12.72 96.41
C ASP A 395 6.99 13.08 97.45
N ALA A 396 5.75 13.33 97.02
CA ALA A 396 4.62 13.57 97.90
C ALA A 396 4.38 12.40 98.89
N PHE A 397 4.51 11.14 98.43
CA PHE A 397 4.39 9.98 99.32
C PHE A 397 5.47 9.96 100.40
N PHE A 398 6.73 10.21 100.03
CA PHE A 398 7.84 10.19 100.99
C PHE A 398 7.82 11.40 101.93
N GLU A 399 7.37 12.57 101.46
CA GLU A 399 7.11 13.74 102.31
C GLU A 399 6.02 13.44 103.34
N ARG A 400 4.88 12.88 102.91
CA ARG A 400 3.79 12.50 103.82
C ARG A 400 4.23 11.47 104.86
N LYS A 401 5.04 10.50 104.45
CA LYS A 401 5.68 9.53 105.35
C LYS A 401 6.56 10.23 106.38
N ALA A 402 7.45 11.13 105.92
CA ALA A 402 8.35 11.86 106.79
C ALA A 402 7.59 12.71 107.81
N GLU A 403 6.52 13.40 107.39
CA GLU A 403 5.63 14.14 108.27
C GLU A 403 4.95 13.27 109.32
N PHE A 404 4.42 12.10 108.92
CA PHE A 404 3.77 11.17 109.84
C PHE A 404 4.72 10.67 110.93
N PHE A 405 5.91 10.20 110.57
CA PHE A 405 6.90 9.73 111.55
C PHE A 405 7.42 10.89 112.43
N LYS A 406 7.63 12.08 111.85
CA LYS A 406 7.96 13.29 112.63
C LYS A 406 6.88 13.63 113.66
N ALA A 407 5.60 13.48 113.30
CA ALA A 407 4.48 13.71 114.22
C ALA A 407 4.40 12.66 115.33
N ILE A 408 4.64 11.37 115.00
CA ILE A 408 4.73 10.30 116.00
C ILE A 408 5.89 10.53 116.96
N ASP A 409 7.08 10.87 116.46
CA ASP A 409 8.25 11.11 117.28
C ASP A 409 8.00 12.32 118.20
N ALA A 410 7.40 13.41 117.68
CA ALA A 410 7.00 14.55 118.50
C ALA A 410 5.93 14.20 119.56
N GLN A 411 4.97 13.32 119.24
CA GLN A 411 3.99 12.82 120.23
C GLN A 411 4.65 11.96 121.30
N LYS A 412 5.60 11.10 120.94
CA LYS A 412 6.37 10.29 121.89
C LYS A 412 7.24 11.16 122.78
N ASP A 413 7.93 12.16 122.23
CA ASP A 413 8.72 13.12 122.99
C ASP A 413 7.84 13.95 123.95
N ALA A 414 6.64 14.36 123.50
CA ALA A 414 5.68 15.05 124.35
C ALA A 414 5.10 14.15 125.45
N ALA A 415 4.77 12.90 125.13
CA ALA A 415 4.29 11.92 126.10
C ALA A 415 5.39 11.56 127.11
N GLN A 416 6.64 11.39 126.67
CA GLN A 416 7.79 11.14 127.54
C GLN A 416 8.03 12.33 128.46
N LYS A 417 8.02 13.57 127.94
CA LYS A 417 8.09 14.78 128.78
C LYS A 417 6.96 14.86 129.78
N ALA A 418 5.72 14.54 129.39
CA ALA A 418 4.58 14.54 130.32
C ALA A 418 4.71 13.46 131.41
N VAL A 419 5.27 12.30 131.07
CA VAL A 419 5.60 11.25 132.06
C VAL A 419 6.72 11.73 132.98
N ASP A 420 7.78 12.34 132.45
CA ASP A 420 8.90 12.87 133.23
C ASP A 420 8.43 13.99 134.19
N THR A 421 7.56 14.92 133.72
CA THR A 421 6.95 15.95 134.58
C THR A 421 6.02 15.36 135.64
N PHE A 422 5.24 14.32 135.30
CA PHE A 422 4.40 13.64 136.29
C PHE A 422 5.23 12.89 137.35
N ILE A 423 6.39 12.37 136.98
CA ILE A 423 7.33 11.75 137.93
C ILE A 423 7.95 12.83 138.84
N GLU A 424 8.34 13.99 138.30
CA GLU A 424 8.82 15.13 139.09
C GLU A 424 7.76 15.72 140.05
N ASP A 425 6.46 15.65 139.72
CA ASP A 425 5.37 16.14 140.56
C ASP A 425 4.94 15.13 141.67
N VAL A 426 5.41 13.89 141.62
CA VAL A 426 5.05 12.80 142.56
C VAL A 426 6.19 12.47 143.55
N GLU A 427 7.42 12.95 143.30
CA GLU A 427 8.56 12.98 144.25
C GLU A 427 8.55 14.25 145.11
#